data_AF-A0A1A3HJT1-F1
#
_entry.id   AF-A0A1A3HJT1-F1
#
_cell.length_a   1.000
_cell.length_b   1.000
_cell.length_c   1.000
_cell.angle_alpha   90.00
_cell.angle_beta   90.00
_cell.angle_gamma   90.00
#
_symmetry.space_group_name_H-M   'P 1'
#
loop_
_entity.id
_entity.type
_entity.pdbx_description
1 polymer ?
#
loop_
_entity_poly.entity_id
_entity_poly.type
_entity_poly.pdbx_seq_one_letter_code
_entity_poly.pdbx_strand_id
1 'polypeptide(L)' 'MNSAEAQRKSRTIPATTRRAAGRYLADVALGKIDAESGSYVNRGKVIQSSDESYDPAREAELWTALEQLTA' A
#
# COMPACT_ATOMS: atom_id res chain seq x y z
N MET A 1 24.02 26.90 -10.81
CA MET A 1 22.67 26.30 -10.79
C MET A 1 22.45 25.75 -9.40
N ASN A 2 21.44 26.29 -8.71
CA ASN A 2 21.21 26.14 -7.27
C ASN A 2 20.39 24.89 -6.94
N SER A 3 20.51 24.40 -5.70
CA SER A 3 19.70 23.34 -5.08
C SER A 3 18.17 23.52 -5.20
N ALA A 4 17.70 24.67 -5.70
CA ALA A 4 16.30 24.94 -6.05
C ALA A 4 15.83 24.31 -7.38
N GLU A 5 16.74 23.82 -8.24
CA GLU A 5 16.40 23.16 -9.51
C GLU A 5 16.13 21.66 -9.36
N ALA A 6 16.69 21.02 -8.32
CA ALA A 6 16.44 19.61 -8.01
C ALA A 6 15.03 19.36 -7.42
N GLN A 7 14.32 20.42 -7.00
CA GLN A 7 13.01 20.33 -6.34
C GLN A 7 11.83 20.75 -7.22
N ARG A 8 12.05 21.15 -8.47
CA ARG A 8 10.95 21.49 -9.39
C ARG A 8 10.54 20.28 -10.24
N LYS A 9 9.47 19.62 -9.81
CA LYS A 9 8.64 18.58 -10.49
C LYS A 9 8.94 17.11 -10.14
N SER A 10 9.00 16.77 -8.86
CA SER A 10 8.41 15.49 -8.44
C SER A 10 6.89 15.67 -8.36
N ARG A 11 6.22 15.67 -9.52
CA ARG A 11 4.77 15.50 -9.59
C ARG A 11 4.50 14.01 -9.60
N THR A 12 4.50 13.37 -8.44
CA THR A 12 4.04 11.98 -8.33
C THR A 12 2.56 11.96 -8.73
N ILE A 13 2.28 11.48 -9.95
CA ILE A 13 0.92 11.18 -10.37
C ILE A 13 0.63 9.74 -9.93
N PRO A 14 -0.29 9.47 -8.98
CA PRO A 14 -0.73 8.11 -8.75
C PRO A 14 -1.83 7.79 -9.77
N ALA A 15 -1.53 7.82 -11.07
CA ALA A 15 -2.51 7.47 -12.10
C ALA A 15 -2.27 6.04 -12.57
N THR A 16 -2.61 5.07 -11.72
CA THR A 16 -2.93 3.75 -12.25
C THR A 16 -4.35 3.85 -12.83
N THR A 17 -4.59 3.37 -14.04
CA THR A 17 -5.96 3.34 -14.58
C THR A 17 -6.79 2.31 -13.82
N ARG A 18 -8.13 2.43 -13.82
CA ARG A 18 -9.02 1.41 -13.23
C ARG A 18 -8.71 0.00 -13.74
N ARG A 19 -8.43 -0.12 -15.06
CA ARG A 19 -8.04 -1.39 -15.68
C ARG A 19 -6.73 -1.93 -15.12
N ALA A 20 -5.72 -1.07 -14.95
CA ALA A 20 -4.44 -1.47 -14.37
C ALA A 20 -4.58 -1.87 -12.90
N ALA A 21 -5.34 -1.10 -12.09
CA ALA A 21 -5.64 -1.47 -10.70
C ALA A 21 -6.30 -2.85 -10.60
N GLY A 22 -7.34 -3.09 -11.41
CA GLY A 22 -8.02 -4.38 -11.44
C GLY A 22 -7.12 -5.53 -11.87
N ARG A 23 -6.18 -5.30 -12.81
CA ARG A 23 -5.19 -6.30 -13.19
C ARG A 23 -4.25 -6.63 -12.03
N TYR A 24 -3.68 -5.64 -11.35
CA TYR A 24 -2.79 -5.88 -10.21
C TYR A 24 -3.50 -6.63 -9.08
N LEU A 25 -4.73 -6.24 -8.75
CA LEU A 25 -5.54 -6.97 -7.77
C LEU A 25 -5.74 -8.43 -8.17
N ALA A 26 -6.14 -8.68 -9.42
CA ALA A 26 -6.35 -10.03 -9.93
C ALA A 26 -5.06 -10.87 -9.92
N ASP A 27 -3.92 -10.27 -10.25
CA ASP A 27 -2.65 -10.99 -10.30
C ASP A 27 -2.16 -11.38 -8.89
N VAL A 28 -2.44 -10.58 -7.84
CA VAL A 28 -2.24 -10.97 -6.44
C VAL A 28 -3.21 -12.07 -6.03
N ALA A 29 -4.52 -11.86 -6.24
CA ALA A 29 -5.55 -12.80 -5.80
C ALA A 29 -5.44 -14.19 -6.46
N LEU A 30 -4.92 -14.25 -7.69
CA LEU A 30 -4.70 -15.49 -8.43
C LEU A 30 -3.30 -16.08 -8.23
N GLY A 31 -2.47 -15.52 -7.34
CA GLY A 31 -1.14 -16.03 -7.01
C GLY A 31 -0.09 -15.87 -8.12
N LYS A 32 -0.31 -14.97 -9.08
CA LYS A 32 0.71 -14.64 -10.10
C LYS A 32 1.78 -13.72 -9.55
N ILE A 33 1.44 -12.91 -8.56
CA ILE A 33 2.39 -12.18 -7.72
C ILE A 33 2.50 -12.99 -6.43
N ASP A 34 3.71 -13.46 -6.16
CA ASP A 34 4.03 -14.14 -4.91
C ASP A 34 4.04 -13.10 -3.77
N ALA A 35 3.01 -13.14 -2.94
CA ALA A 35 2.78 -12.22 -1.85
C ALA A 35 2.17 -12.99 -0.67
N GLU A 36 2.98 -13.22 0.36
CA GLU A 36 2.52 -13.84 1.59
C GLU A 36 1.45 -12.98 2.28
N SER A 37 0.62 -13.60 3.13
CA SER A 37 -0.36 -12.86 3.93
C SER A 37 0.31 -11.74 4.72
N GLY A 38 -0.26 -10.54 4.69
CA GLY A 38 0.33 -9.33 5.31
C GLY A 38 1.26 -8.53 4.39
N SER A 39 1.58 -9.03 3.19
CA SER A 39 2.41 -8.29 2.22
C SER A 39 1.75 -6.98 1.76
N TYR A 40 2.55 -5.92 1.62
CA TYR A 40 2.12 -4.68 0.98
C TYR A 40 2.51 -4.69 -0.51
N VAL A 41 1.52 -4.59 -1.40
CA VAL A 41 1.75 -4.65 -2.85
C VAL A 41 1.52 -3.29 -3.50
N ASN A 42 2.56 -2.74 -4.12
CA ASN A 42 2.51 -1.50 -4.89
C ASN A 42 2.74 -1.79 -6.37
N ARG A 43 1.69 -1.60 -7.19
CA ARG A 43 1.73 -1.74 -8.66
C ARG A 43 2.35 -3.07 -9.12
N GLY A 44 1.95 -4.15 -8.47
CA GLY A 44 2.41 -5.51 -8.79
C GLY A 44 3.73 -5.92 -8.17
N LYS A 45 4.30 -5.10 -7.27
CA LYS A 45 5.52 -5.43 -6.54
C LYS A 45 5.24 -5.48 -5.05
N VAL A 46 5.68 -6.56 -4.39
CA VAL A 46 5.79 -6.57 -2.92
C VAL A 46 6.87 -5.57 -2.54
N ILE A 47 6.52 -4.62 -1.68
CA ILE A 47 7.46 -3.66 -1.09
C ILE A 47 7.22 -3.59 0.41
N GLN A 48 8.25 -3.21 1.16
CA GLN A 48 8.12 -3.01 2.60
C GLN A 48 7.21 -1.81 2.89
N SER A 49 6.20 -2.02 3.73
CA SER A 49 5.43 -0.92 4.33
C SER A 49 6.23 -0.26 5.47
N SER A 50 5.60 0.61 6.25
CA SER A 50 6.19 1.08 7.50
C SER A 50 6.17 -0.02 8.56
N ASP A 51 7.10 0.01 9.51
CA ASP A 51 7.19 -0.98 10.60
C ASP A 51 5.91 -1.00 11.44
N GLU A 52 5.28 0.16 11.62
CA GLU A 52 4.00 0.30 12.31
C GLU A 52 2.86 -0.50 11.67
N SER A 53 2.92 -0.73 10.36
CA SER A 53 1.90 -1.50 9.64
C SER A 53 1.92 -2.99 10.01
N TYR A 54 3.02 -3.44 10.62
CA TYR A 54 3.26 -4.82 11.01
C TYR A 54 3.25 -5.00 12.54
N ASP A 55 2.86 -3.97 13.31
CA ASP A 55 2.76 -4.04 14.76
C ASP A 55 1.43 -4.68 15.19
N PRO A 56 1.45 -5.92 15.72
CA PRO A 56 0.21 -6.64 16.08
C PRO A 56 -0.52 -6.02 17.27
N ALA A 57 0.17 -5.30 18.17
CA ALA A 57 -0.47 -4.64 19.29
C ALA A 57 -1.34 -3.48 18.81
N ARG A 58 -0.83 -2.73 17.83
CA ARG A 58 -1.59 -1.65 17.19
C ARG A 58 -2.76 -2.15 16.36
N GLU A 59 -2.60 -3.27 15.67
CA GLU A 59 -3.70 -3.90 14.93
C GLU A 59 -4.85 -4.29 15.87
N ALA A 60 -4.54 -4.90 17.01
CA ALA A 60 -5.54 -5.28 18.00
C ALA A 60 -6.26 -4.08 18.64
N GLU A 61 -5.53 -3.00 18.96
CA GLU A 61 -6.11 -1.76 19.47
C GLU A 61 -7.07 -1.13 18.46
N LEU A 62 -6.65 -1.06 17.18
CA LEU A 62 -7.47 -0.54 16.10
C LEU A 62 -8.75 -1.36 15.92
N TRP A 63 -8.65 -2.68 15.97
CA TRP A 63 -9.80 -3.57 15.85
C TRP A 63 -10.81 -3.37 16.98
N THR A 64 -10.32 -3.27 18.23
CA THR A 64 -11.16 -2.99 19.41
C THR A 64 -11.90 -1.66 19.24
N ALA A 65 -11.22 -0.62 18.78
CA ALA A 65 -11.84 0.69 18.55
C ALA A 65 -12.91 0.64 17.43
N LEU A 66 -12.66 -0.12 16.36
CA LEU A 66 -13.62 -0.31 15.27
C LEU A 66 -14.91 -0.98 15.76
N GLU A 67 -14.80 -2.04 16.56
CA GLU A 67 -15.95 -2.74 17.14
C GLU A 67 -16.79 -1.79 17.99
N GLN A 68 -16.17 -0.95 18.81
CA GLN A 68 -16.87 0.04 19.64
C GLN A 68 -17.61 1.11 18.82
N LEU A 69 -17.09 1.46 17.64
CA LEU A 69 -17.66 2.50 16.78
C LEU A 69 -18.76 1.99 15.84
N THR A 70 -18.84 0.68 15.62
CA THR A 70 -19.71 0.09 14.59
C THR A 70 -20.73 -0.92 15.12
N ALA A 71 -20.69 -1.25 16.41
CA ALA A 71 -21.67 -2.10 17.09
C ALA A 71 -23.01 -1.39 17.38
#